data_AF-A0AA45KHE5-F1
#
_entry.id   AF-A0AA45KHE5-F1
#
_cell.length_a   1.000
_cell.length_b   1.000
_cell.length_c   1.000
_cell.angle_alpha   90.00
_cell.angle_beta   90.00
_cell.angle_gamma   90.00
#
_symmetry.space_group_name_H-M   'P 1'
#
loop_
_entity.id
_entity.type
_entity.pdbx_description
1 polymer ?
#
loop_
_entity_poly.entity_id
_entity_poly.type
_entity_poly.pdbx_seq_one_letter_code
_entity_poly.pdbx_strand_id
1 'polypeptide(L)'
;MPVLDNARHEKFVQCLISGMSQRKAYREAIKQSKNWKDETVDSKASNLFKNDKVRARYKELQEEAQDAAIMTRKERMVTLSEIAKNAEKEADMIKAIDTLNKMDGDYTSKVELSGSVKTNPFVNLTTEELRKLASRDG
;
A
#
# COMPACT_ATOMS: atom_id res chain seq x y z
N MET A 1 2.16 -8.84 -14.20
CA MET A 1 2.99 -9.92 -14.78
C MET A 1 2.09 -11.03 -15.29
N PRO A 2 2.53 -11.83 -16.29
CA PRO A 2 1.79 -13.02 -16.67
C PRO A 2 1.68 -14.01 -15.49
N VAL A 3 0.60 -14.79 -15.49
CA VAL A 3 0.38 -15.92 -14.57
C VAL A 3 1.61 -16.82 -14.54
N LEU A 4 1.96 -17.36 -13.38
CA LEU A 4 3.12 -18.25 -13.27
C LEU A 4 2.93 -19.53 -14.09
N ASP A 5 3.94 -19.91 -14.87
CA ASP A 5 3.93 -21.13 -15.71
C ASP A 5 3.63 -22.41 -14.90
N ASN A 6 4.09 -22.45 -13.65
CA ASN A 6 3.80 -23.55 -12.74
C ASN A 6 2.49 -23.30 -11.98
N ALA A 7 1.43 -23.99 -12.39
CA ALA A 7 0.11 -23.90 -11.78
C ALA A 7 0.10 -24.16 -10.26
N ARG A 8 1.03 -24.97 -9.73
CA ARG A 8 1.15 -25.19 -8.28
C ARG A 8 1.70 -23.95 -7.58
N HIS A 9 2.65 -23.25 -8.19
CA HIS A 9 3.18 -22.00 -7.65
C HIS A 9 2.12 -20.90 -7.70
N GLU A 10 1.36 -20.78 -8.79
CA GLU A 10 0.24 -19.84 -8.86
C GLU A 10 -0.80 -20.15 -7.77
N LYS A 11 -1.18 -21.43 -7.60
CA LYS A 11 -2.13 -21.83 -6.56
C LYS A 11 -1.62 -21.50 -5.15
N PHE A 12 -0.33 -21.70 -4.90
CA PHE A 12 0.31 -21.33 -3.64
C PHE A 12 0.17 -19.84 -3.36
N VAL A 13 0.46 -18.98 -4.34
CA VAL A 13 0.31 -17.53 -4.21
C VAL A 13 -1.14 -17.13 -3.97
N GLN A 14 -2.09 -17.68 -4.75
CA GLN A 14 -3.52 -17.39 -4.57
C GLN A 14 -4.01 -17.74 -3.15
N CYS A 15 -3.55 -18.87 -2.58
CA CYS A 15 -3.87 -19.24 -1.21
C CYS A 15 -3.27 -18.29 -0.16
N LEU A 16 -2.08 -17.73 -0.41
CA LEU A 16 -1.50 -16.72 0.48
C LEU A 16 -2.31 -15.41 0.46
N ILE A 17 -2.74 -14.97 -0.73
CA ILE A 17 -3.58 -13.78 -0.89
C ILE A 17 -4.94 -13.97 -0.22
N SER A 18 -5.49 -15.18 -0.23
CA SER A 18 -6.71 -15.51 0.52
C SER A 18 -6.49 -15.63 2.05
N GLY A 19 -5.32 -15.25 2.58
CA GLY A 19 -5.04 -15.20 4.01
C GLY A 19 -4.54 -16.51 4.64
N MET A 20 -4.17 -17.53 3.85
CA MET A 20 -3.59 -18.76 4.41
C MET A 20 -2.13 -18.56 4.85
N SER A 21 -1.70 -19.29 5.88
CA SER A 21 -0.28 -19.38 6.21
C SER A 21 0.50 -20.12 5.12
N GLN A 22 1.81 -19.89 5.02
CA GLN A 22 2.67 -20.56 4.04
C GLN A 22 2.55 -22.10 4.10
N ARG A 23 2.50 -22.69 5.30
CA ARG A 23 2.30 -24.14 5.47
C ARG A 23 0.97 -24.61 4.86
N LYS A 24 -0.13 -23.93 5.16
CA LYS A 24 -1.46 -24.27 4.65
C LYS A 24 -1.54 -24.08 3.13
N ALA A 25 -1.07 -22.93 2.63
CA ALA A 25 -1.03 -22.64 1.19
C ALA A 25 -0.20 -23.69 0.43
N TYR A 26 0.93 -24.12 0.97
CA TYR A 26 1.77 -25.14 0.34
C TYR A 26 1.09 -26.50 0.27
N ARG A 27 0.36 -26.89 1.32
CA ARG A 27 -0.43 -28.14 1.34
C ARG A 27 -1.58 -28.13 0.35
N GLU A 28 -2.23 -26.98 0.16
CA GLU A 28 -3.27 -26.82 -0.85
C GLU A 28 -2.72 -26.85 -2.27
N ALA A 29 -1.57 -26.22 -2.50
CA ALA A 29 -0.90 -26.22 -3.81
C ALA A 29 -0.32 -27.59 -4.19
N ILE A 30 0.23 -28.33 -3.23
CA ILE A 30 0.95 -29.59 -3.45
C ILE A 30 0.29 -30.69 -2.62
N LYS A 31 -0.69 -31.36 -3.23
CA LYS A 31 -1.52 -32.39 -2.58
C LYS A 31 -0.72 -33.50 -1.88
N GLN A 32 0.43 -33.90 -2.42
CA GLN A 32 1.27 -34.95 -1.82
C GLN A 32 1.87 -34.53 -0.47
N SER A 33 2.01 -33.23 -0.22
CA SER A 33 2.61 -32.70 1.01
C SER A 33 1.69 -32.76 2.23
N LYS A 34 0.43 -33.17 2.07
CA LYS A 34 -0.52 -33.36 3.17
C LYS A 34 -0.02 -34.38 4.20
N ASN A 35 0.70 -35.40 3.76
CA ASN A 35 1.24 -36.45 4.63
C ASN A 35 2.69 -36.19 5.07
N TRP A 36 3.27 -35.04 4.71
CA TRP A 36 4.64 -34.70 5.11
C TRP A 36 4.65 -34.07 6.49
N LYS A 37 5.76 -34.28 7.21
CA LYS A 37 6.05 -33.60 8.47
C LYS A 37 5.99 -32.09 8.31
N ASP A 38 5.53 -31.41 9.34
CA ASP A 38 5.33 -29.95 9.33
C ASP A 38 6.63 -29.20 9.02
N GLU A 39 7.76 -29.63 9.58
CA GLU A 39 9.07 -28.99 9.40
C GLU A 39 9.53 -29.05 7.93
N THR A 40 9.25 -30.16 7.26
CA THR A 40 9.54 -30.36 5.83
C THR A 40 8.69 -29.42 4.98
N VAL A 41 7.41 -29.28 5.32
CA VAL A 41 6.49 -28.38 4.59
C VAL A 41 6.90 -26.93 4.80
N ASP A 42 7.22 -26.52 6.03
CA ASP A 42 7.64 -25.16 6.34
C ASP A 42 8.90 -24.76 5.59
N SER A 43 9.91 -25.63 5.63
CA SER A 43 11.19 -25.39 4.94
C SER A 43 10.97 -25.22 3.44
N LYS A 44 10.14 -26.08 2.83
CA LYS A 44 9.83 -26.02 1.40
C LYS A 44 8.95 -24.84 1.03
N ALA A 45 7.96 -24.49 1.85
CA ALA A 45 7.09 -23.34 1.63
C ALA A 45 7.88 -22.02 1.71
N SER A 46 8.78 -21.91 2.70
CA SER A 46 9.68 -20.77 2.83
C SER A 46 10.60 -20.64 1.62
N ASN A 47 11.21 -21.74 1.18
CA ASN A 47 12.06 -21.73 -0.01
C ASN A 47 11.29 -21.40 -1.28
N LEU A 48 10.06 -21.88 -1.43
CA LEU A 48 9.19 -21.54 -2.56
C LEU A 48 8.86 -20.04 -2.57
N PHE A 49 8.55 -19.46 -1.41
CA PHE A 49 8.25 -18.03 -1.30
C PHE A 49 9.46 -17.13 -1.56
N LYS A 50 10.69 -17.62 -1.34
CA LYS A 50 11.93 -16.92 -1.69
C LYS A 50 12.20 -16.88 -3.19
N ASN A 51 11.51 -17.69 -4.00
CA ASN A 51 11.68 -17.64 -5.46
C ASN A 51 11.22 -16.28 -6.01
N ASP A 52 12.07 -15.62 -6.78
CA ASP A 52 11.82 -14.25 -7.27
C ASP A 52 10.51 -14.13 -8.06
N LYS A 53 10.20 -15.10 -8.93
CA LYS A 53 8.96 -15.08 -9.73
C LYS A 53 7.73 -15.21 -8.83
N VAL A 54 7.78 -16.10 -7.84
CA VAL A 54 6.69 -16.32 -6.87
C VAL A 54 6.48 -15.07 -6.01
N ARG A 55 7.56 -14.48 -5.51
CA ARG A 55 7.51 -13.28 -4.67
C ARG A 55 6.99 -12.08 -5.45
N ALA A 56 7.45 -11.88 -6.69
CA ALA A 56 6.97 -10.82 -7.54
C ALA A 56 5.48 -10.96 -7.85
N ARG A 57 5.01 -12.18 -8.16
CA ARG A 57 3.59 -12.46 -8.38
C ARG A 57 2.74 -12.23 -7.12
N TYR A 58 3.22 -12.65 -5.95
CA TYR A 58 2.54 -12.38 -4.68
C TYR A 58 2.39 -10.88 -4.43
N LYS A 59 3.44 -10.09 -4.65
CA LYS A 59 3.40 -8.64 -4.47
C LYS A 59 2.39 -7.99 -5.42
N GLU A 60 2.38 -8.38 -6.69
CA GLU A 60 1.40 -7.89 -7.68
C GLU A 60 -0.05 -8.14 -7.22
N LEU A 61 -0.38 -9.39 -6.86
CA LEU A 61 -1.74 -9.72 -6.42
C LEU A 61 -2.09 -9.08 -5.08
N GLN A 62 -1.10 -8.85 -4.21
CA GLN A 62 -1.29 -8.14 -2.95
C GLN A 62 -1.59 -6.66 -3.20
N GLU A 63 -0.89 -6.01 -4.13
CA GLU A 63 -1.15 -4.63 -4.54
C GLU A 63 -2.53 -4.53 -5.19
N GLU A 64 -2.88 -5.44 -6.10
CA GLU A 64 -4.22 -5.48 -6.71
C GLU A 64 -5.34 -5.65 -5.67
N ALA A 65 -5.14 -6.54 -4.69
CA ALA A 65 -6.09 -6.73 -3.60
C ALA A 65 -6.17 -5.51 -2.67
N GLN A 66 -5.06 -4.81 -2.44
CA GLN A 66 -5.05 -3.56 -1.67
C GLN A 66 -5.75 -2.43 -2.43
N ASP A 67 -5.48 -2.28 -3.73
CA ASP A 67 -6.13 -1.30 -4.60
C ASP A 67 -7.63 -1.56 -4.68
N ALA A 68 -8.05 -2.83 -4.75
CA ALA A 68 -9.47 -3.22 -4.70
C ALA A 68 -10.10 -2.98 -3.32
N ALA A 69 -9.33 -2.99 -2.23
CA ALA A 69 -9.81 -2.68 -0.89
C ALA A 69 -9.94 -1.16 -0.65
N ILE A 70 -9.29 -0.33 -1.48
CA ILE A 70 -9.44 1.13 -1.44
C ILE A 70 -10.69 1.51 -2.25
N MET A 71 -11.63 2.23 -1.61
CA MET A 71 -12.79 2.75 -2.33
C MET A 71 -12.34 3.61 -3.51
N THR A 72 -12.86 3.32 -4.70
CA THR A 72 -12.64 4.11 -5.91
C THR A 72 -13.18 5.53 -5.76
N ARG A 73 -12.76 6.47 -6.63
CA ARG A 73 -13.29 7.85 -6.61
C ARG A 73 -14.82 7.87 -6.66
N LYS A 74 -15.42 7.04 -7.53
CA LYS A 74 -16.87 6.95 -7.69
C LYS A 74 -17.55 6.42 -6.43
N GLU A 75 -17.04 5.35 -5.82
CA GLU A 75 -17.61 4.79 -4.59
C GLU A 75 -17.56 5.80 -3.44
N ARG A 76 -16.44 6.51 -3.27
CA ARG A 76 -16.35 7.58 -2.25
C ARG A 76 -17.37 8.69 -2.49
N MET A 77 -17.58 9.09 -3.76
CA MET A 77 -18.59 10.10 -4.09
C MET A 77 -20.02 9.62 -3.80
N VAL A 78 -20.33 8.36 -4.10
CA VAL A 78 -21.64 7.76 -3.76
C VAL A 78 -21.83 7.75 -2.26
N THR A 79 -20.85 7.26 -1.50
CA THR A 79 -20.92 7.20 -0.04
C THR A 79 -21.04 8.59 0.59
N LEU A 80 -20.28 9.59 0.13
CA LEU A 80 -20.44 10.97 0.59
C LEU A 80 -21.81 11.54 0.26
N SER A 81 -22.36 11.22 -0.91
CA SER A 81 -23.71 11.62 -1.31
C SER A 81 -24.78 10.98 -0.43
N GLU A 82 -24.61 9.72 -0.03
CA GLU A 82 -25.51 9.02 0.89
C GLU A 82 -25.41 9.58 2.31
N ILE A 83 -24.20 9.88 2.78
CA ILE A 83 -24.00 10.57 4.07
C ILE A 83 -24.69 11.93 4.05
N ALA A 84 -24.51 12.73 2.99
CA ALA A 84 -25.16 14.03 2.87
C ALA A 84 -26.69 13.93 2.91
N LYS A 85 -27.27 12.92 2.26
CA LYS A 85 -28.73 12.70 2.21
C LYS A 85 -29.33 12.22 3.52
N ASN A 86 -28.57 11.43 4.30
CA ASN A 86 -29.07 10.75 5.50
C ASN A 86 -28.52 11.32 6.82
N ALA A 87 -27.70 12.36 6.78
CA ALA A 87 -27.11 12.93 7.99
C ALA A 87 -28.18 13.53 8.92
N GLU A 88 -28.16 13.10 10.19
CA GLU A 88 -29.06 13.64 11.22
C GLU A 88 -28.67 15.07 11.64
N LYS A 89 -27.40 15.43 11.47
CA LYS A 89 -26.86 16.75 11.82
C LYS A 89 -26.49 17.52 10.56
N GLU A 90 -26.96 18.76 10.46
CA GLU A 90 -26.63 19.66 9.36
C GLU A 90 -25.13 19.84 9.18
N ALA A 91 -24.35 19.86 10.27
CA ALA A 91 -22.90 19.96 10.21
C ALA A 91 -22.24 18.81 9.43
N ASP A 92 -22.76 17.59 9.56
CA ASP A 92 -22.21 16.41 8.89
C ASP A 92 -22.65 16.37 7.42
N MET A 93 -23.88 16.79 7.13
CA MET A 93 -24.36 17.03 5.75
C MET A 93 -23.49 18.07 5.03
N ILE A 94 -23.26 19.23 5.65
CA ILE A 94 -22.46 20.31 5.08
C ILE A 94 -21.04 19.84 4.80
N LYS A 95 -20.40 19.11 5.73
CA LYS A 95 -19.04 18.56 5.52
C LYS A 95 -18.99 17.57 4.36
N ALA A 96 -19.99 16.72 4.18
CA ALA A 96 -20.03 15.76 3.09
C ALA A 96 -20.15 16.48 1.73
N ILE A 97 -21.05 17.46 1.62
CA ILE A 97 -21.22 18.31 0.42
C ILE A 97 -19.95 19.12 0.15
N ASP A 98 -19.36 19.73 1.17
CA ASP A 98 -18.12 20.49 1.09
C ASP A 98 -16.96 19.65 0.54
N THR A 99 -16.88 18.40 1.01
CA THR A 99 -15.88 17.43 0.55
C THR A 99 -16.13 17.04 -0.91
N LEU A 100 -17.38 16.84 -1.33
CA LEU A 100 -17.74 16.57 -2.72
C LEU A 100 -17.34 17.74 -3.64
N ASN A 101 -17.66 18.98 -3.26
CA ASN A 101 -17.32 20.16 -4.04
C ASN A 101 -15.79 20.31 -4.22
N LYS A 102 -15.00 20.02 -3.17
CA LYS A 102 -13.52 19.95 -3.27
C LYS A 102 -13.05 18.82 -4.18
N MET A 103 -13.72 17.66 -4.15
CA MET A 103 -13.37 16.51 -5.00
C MET A 103 -13.67 16.77 -6.48
N ASP A 104 -14.72 17.53 -6.79
CA ASP A 104 -15.10 17.92 -8.15
C ASP A 104 -14.39 19.18 -8.64
N GLY A 105 -13.69 19.86 -7.74
CA GLY A 105 -12.88 21.03 -8.06
C GLY A 105 -13.69 22.32 -8.19
N ASP A 106 -14.93 22.33 -7.69
CA ASP A 106 -15.79 23.52 -7.66
C ASP A 106 -15.11 24.70 -6.96
N TYR A 107 -14.29 24.38 -5.95
CA TYR A 107 -13.32 25.31 -5.42
C TYR A 107 -12.13 24.55 -4.80
N THR A 108 -11.00 25.24 -4.71
CA THR A 108 -9.80 24.74 -4.02
C THR A 108 -9.46 25.65 -2.85
N SER A 109 -9.22 25.06 -1.68
CA SER A 109 -8.70 25.82 -0.53
C SER A 109 -7.23 26.16 -0.82
N LYS A 110 -6.94 27.41 -1.22
CA LYS A 110 -5.57 27.88 -1.31
C LYS A 110 -4.96 27.93 0.09
N VAL A 111 -3.95 27.11 0.33
CA VAL A 111 -3.09 27.23 1.52
C VAL A 111 -1.97 28.19 1.15
N GLU A 112 -2.06 29.44 1.59
CA GLU A 112 -0.96 30.39 1.51
C GLU A 112 0.02 30.14 2.66
N LEU A 113 1.19 29.59 2.36
CA LEU A 113 2.28 29.48 3.33
C LEU A 113 2.96 30.85 3.46
N SER A 114 2.55 31.66 4.44
CA SER A 114 3.14 32.97 4.75
C SER A 114 4.38 32.90 5.64
N GLY A 115 5.13 31.79 5.56
CA GLY A 115 6.43 31.67 6.23
C GLY A 115 7.53 32.19 5.33
N SER A 116 8.38 33.12 5.81
CA SER A 116 9.68 33.31 5.19
C SER A 116 10.41 31.97 5.27
N VAL A 117 10.53 31.25 4.16
CA VAL A 117 11.48 30.14 4.08
C VAL A 117 12.83 30.81 4.36
N LYS A 118 13.44 30.56 5.53
CA LYS A 118 14.84 30.92 5.75
C LYS A 118 15.62 30.02 4.81
N THR A 119 15.77 30.46 3.55
CA THR A 119 16.36 29.71 2.44
C THR A 119 17.85 29.45 2.64
N ASN A 120 18.44 30.01 3.70
CA ASN A 120 19.80 29.73 4.08
C ASN A 120 19.85 28.63 5.17
N PRO A 121 20.02 27.35 4.80
CA PRO A 121 20.13 26.23 5.74
C PRO A 121 21.38 26.31 6.62
N PHE A 122 22.27 27.27 6.38
CA PHE A 122 23.54 27.42 7.05
C PHE A 122 23.60 28.63 7.99
N VAL A 123 22.48 29.31 8.24
CA VAL A 123 22.41 30.55 9.03
C VAL A 123 22.93 30.40 10.47
N ASN A 124 22.90 29.18 11.01
CA ASN A 124 23.36 28.88 12.37
C ASN A 124 24.72 28.17 12.42
N LEU A 125 25.40 28.01 11.28
CA LEU A 125 26.73 27.39 11.26
C LEU A 125 27.81 28.43 11.44
N THR A 126 28.82 28.06 12.22
CA THR A 126 30.05 28.82 12.35
C THR A 126 30.91 28.68 11.09
N THR A 127 31.81 29.63 10.87
CA THR A 127 32.74 29.62 9.73
C THR A 127 33.61 28.35 9.69
N GLU A 128 33.94 27.78 10.85
CA GLU A 128 34.67 26.51 10.95
C GLU A 128 33.86 25.30 10.49
N GLU A 129 32.58 25.25 10.85
CA GLU A 129 31.67 24.18 10.45
C GLU A 129 31.37 24.23 8.94
N LEU A 130 31.21 25.44 8.39
CA LEU A 130 31.11 25.64 6.94
C LEU A 130 32.35 25.14 6.20
N ARG A 131 33.54 25.42 6.76
CA ARG A 131 34.80 24.97 6.17
C ARG A 131 34.92 23.45 6.21
N LYS A 132 34.54 22.80 7.32
CA LYS A 132 34.50 21.33 7.45
C LYS A 132 33.52 20.68 6.46
N LEU A 133 32.36 21.28 6.24
CA LEU A 133 31.40 20.83 5.23
C LEU A 133 31.95 20.96 3.81
N ALA A 134 32.59 22.09 3.48
CA ALA A 134 33.21 22.31 2.17
C ALA A 134 34.46 21.44 1.93
N SER A 135 35.14 20.99 2.99
CA SER A 135 36.36 20.19 2.91
C SER A 135 36.10 18.68 2.84
N ARG A 136 34.83 18.25 2.94
CA ARG A 136 34.44 16.85 2.85
C ARG A 136 33.78 16.59 1.50
N ASP A 137 34.52 16.83 0.43
CA ASP A 137 34.48 16.11 -0.84
C ASP A 137 35.62 16.63 -1.73
N GLY A 138 36.68 15.84 -1.81
CA GLY A 138 37.84 15.93 -2.68
C GLY A 138 38.50 14.57 -2.69
#